data_AF-A0A0K0SSG0-F1
#
_entry.id   AF-A0A0K0SSG0-F1
#
_cell.length_a   1.000
_cell.length_b   1.000
_cell.length_c   1.000
_cell.angle_alpha   90.00
_cell.angle_beta   90.00
_cell.angle_gamma   90.00
#
_symmetry.space_group_name_H-M   'P 1'
#
loop_
_entity.id
_entity.type
_entity.pdbx_description
1 polymer ?
#
loop_
_entity_poly.entity_id
_entity_poly.type
_entity_poly.pdbx_seq_one_letter_code
_entity_poly.pdbx_strand_id
1 'polypeptide(L)'
;MSNEDMNINARRFFESRCISTEMGLNKFVLEAAEIIELTNNEVNKLVGENIDRLNDETVWSIVHDMYEKCYEFTGGALATFIISHIASAEALCRTAVESAVNLQYVTIGDDIGNVLGYLREYIATERKQNRAWLNSVEKPGNSEHIKKYHRDLITNKDRSLDSYESSLRIAFAISGIDYDEYPGSWPNIFERFSKIGNEIAYRTVYAALCSQAHNDPEDILNNLIARASSNTTSEKAVQIETYAFSLNMVLTSMMFYIEASALYLGKYNIEVAKTFNPLFERASTLTLELQTSSRLTVASLLAE
;
A
#
# COMPACT_ATOMS: atom_id res chain seq x y z
N MET A 1 10.79 27.00 -5.46
CA MET A 1 9.51 27.47 -6.04
C MET A 1 8.75 28.17 -4.95
N SER A 2 8.23 29.38 -5.19
CA SER A 2 7.24 29.98 -4.28
C SER A 2 5.93 29.20 -4.39
N ASN A 3 5.13 29.15 -3.32
CA ASN A 3 3.86 28.41 -3.30
C ASN A 3 2.79 28.93 -4.27
N GLU A 4 3.02 30.08 -4.91
CA GLU A 4 2.18 30.60 -6.00
C GLU A 4 2.28 29.77 -7.28
N ASP A 5 3.37 29.02 -7.49
CA ASP A 5 3.59 28.17 -8.69
C ASP A 5 3.24 26.69 -8.47
N MET A 6 2.61 26.34 -7.34
CA MET A 6 2.26 24.95 -7.04
C MET A 6 1.20 24.43 -8.03
N ASN A 7 1.50 23.32 -8.70
CA ASN A 7 0.57 22.65 -9.61
C ASN A 7 -0.78 22.39 -8.92
N ILE A 8 -1.89 22.59 -9.64
CA ILE A 8 -3.24 22.42 -9.09
C ILE A 8 -3.49 21.02 -8.51
N ASN A 9 -2.89 19.97 -9.09
CA ASN A 9 -3.03 18.61 -8.59
C ASN A 9 -2.23 18.41 -7.31
N ALA A 10 -0.98 18.91 -7.26
CA ALA A 10 -0.22 18.91 -6.01
C ALA A 10 -0.99 19.66 -4.92
N ARG A 11 -1.52 20.85 -5.21
CA ARG A 11 -2.34 21.62 -4.26
C ARG A 11 -3.54 20.82 -3.75
N ARG A 12 -4.27 20.14 -4.65
CA ARG A 12 -5.40 19.25 -4.28
C ARG A 12 -4.96 18.13 -3.33
N PHE A 13 -3.77 17.55 -3.52
CA PHE A 13 -3.21 16.55 -2.62
C PHE A 13 -3.13 17.07 -1.18
N PHE A 14 -2.57 18.27 -1.00
CA PHE A 14 -2.38 18.90 0.31
C PHE A 14 -3.73 19.28 0.94
N GLU A 15 -4.58 19.97 0.19
CA GLU A 15 -5.86 20.48 0.68
C GLU A 15 -6.81 19.35 1.10
N SER A 16 -6.92 18.29 0.29
CA SER A 16 -7.77 17.13 0.61
C SER A 16 -7.32 16.36 1.85
N ARG A 17 -6.07 16.56 2.29
CA ARG A 17 -5.47 15.90 3.46
C ARG A 17 -5.19 16.87 4.61
N CYS A 18 -5.73 18.09 4.54
CA CYS A 18 -5.54 19.14 5.54
C CYS A 18 -4.06 19.46 5.84
N ILE A 19 -3.18 19.33 4.84
CA ILE A 19 -1.77 19.68 4.95
C ILE A 19 -1.58 21.12 4.45
N SER A 20 -0.78 21.91 5.16
CA SER A 20 -0.49 23.29 4.75
C SER A 20 0.24 23.33 3.40
N THR A 21 -0.30 24.10 2.46
CA THR A 21 0.36 24.41 1.18
C THR A 21 1.49 25.42 1.34
N GLU A 22 1.73 25.95 2.55
CA GLU A 22 2.78 26.93 2.80
C GLU A 22 4.14 26.29 3.15
N MET A 23 4.19 24.96 3.27
CA MET A 23 5.40 24.23 3.65
C MET A 23 6.49 24.33 2.59
N GLY A 24 7.73 24.59 3.02
CA GLY A 24 8.91 24.53 2.15
C GLY A 24 9.27 23.07 1.82
N LEU A 25 8.76 22.56 0.70
CA LEU A 25 8.98 21.18 0.25
C LEU A 25 9.96 21.13 -0.92
N ASN A 26 10.71 20.04 -1.01
CA ASN A 26 11.58 19.80 -2.17
C ASN A 26 10.75 19.40 -3.41
N LYS A 27 11.37 19.49 -4.59
CA LYS A 27 10.69 19.19 -5.86
C LYS A 27 10.13 17.76 -5.93
N PHE A 28 10.84 16.77 -5.36
CA PHE A 28 10.44 15.36 -5.42
C PHE A 28 9.11 15.12 -4.71
N VAL A 29 8.91 15.77 -3.56
CA VAL A 29 7.66 15.69 -2.80
C VAL A 29 6.50 16.34 -3.55
N LEU A 30 6.73 17.52 -4.14
CA LEU A 30 5.72 18.24 -4.91
C LEU A 30 5.29 17.48 -6.17
N GLU A 31 6.27 16.94 -6.92
CA GLU A 31 6.01 16.15 -8.11
C GLU A 31 5.34 14.81 -7.79
N ALA A 32 5.70 14.15 -6.69
CA ALA A 32 5.02 12.94 -6.23
C ALA A 32 3.54 13.21 -5.88
N ALA A 33 3.26 14.30 -5.15
CA ALA A 33 1.90 14.72 -4.83
C ALA A 33 1.08 14.98 -6.10
N GLU A 34 1.69 15.64 -7.09
CA GLU A 34 1.05 15.88 -8.40
C GLU A 34 0.72 14.56 -9.12
N ILE A 35 1.68 13.63 -9.22
CA ILE A 35 1.52 12.39 -9.96
C ILE A 35 0.46 11.49 -9.30
N ILE A 36 0.44 11.39 -7.97
CA ILE A 36 -0.57 10.62 -7.23
C ILE A 36 -1.97 11.14 -7.54
N GLU A 37 -2.19 12.45 -7.47
CA GLU A 37 -3.50 13.05 -7.75
C GLU A 37 -3.88 12.97 -9.23
N LEU A 38 -2.93 13.16 -10.15
CA LEU A 38 -3.19 12.98 -11.59
C LEU A 38 -3.64 11.56 -11.91
N THR A 39 -2.96 10.57 -11.33
CA THR A 39 -3.34 9.15 -11.48
C THR A 39 -4.75 8.92 -10.97
N ASN A 40 -5.07 9.40 -9.76
CA ASN A 40 -6.40 9.23 -9.18
C ASN A 40 -7.51 9.95 -9.96
N ASN A 41 -7.25 11.18 -10.41
CA ASN A 41 -8.20 11.94 -11.21
C ASN A 41 -8.50 11.23 -12.53
N GLU A 42 -7.50 10.64 -13.19
CA GLU A 42 -7.73 9.90 -14.43
C GLU A 42 -8.52 8.61 -14.19
N VAL A 43 -8.21 7.85 -13.13
CA VAL A 43 -9.01 6.67 -12.79
C VAL A 43 -10.46 7.05 -12.54
N ASN A 44 -10.72 8.06 -11.72
CA ASN A 44 -12.08 8.49 -11.39
C ASN A 44 -12.85 8.98 -12.62
N LYS A 45 -12.17 9.67 -13.54
CA LYS A 45 -12.76 10.07 -14.82
C LYS A 45 -13.16 8.84 -15.65
N LEU A 46 -12.25 7.90 -15.86
CA LEU A 46 -12.48 6.71 -16.69
C LEU A 46 -13.52 5.77 -16.08
N VAL A 47 -13.53 5.62 -14.75
CA VAL A 47 -14.57 4.89 -14.01
C VAL A 47 -15.91 5.61 -14.12
N GLY A 48 -15.93 6.94 -13.98
CA GLY A 48 -17.15 7.74 -14.14
C GLY A 48 -17.80 7.60 -15.51
N GLU A 49 -16.99 7.46 -16.57
CA GLU A 49 -17.45 7.16 -17.93
C GLU A 49 -18.05 5.74 -18.08
N ASN A 50 -17.82 4.85 -17.09
CA ASN A 50 -18.28 3.46 -17.07
C ASN A 50 -19.07 3.10 -15.79
N ILE A 51 -19.67 4.08 -15.13
CA ILE A 51 -20.26 3.90 -13.79
C ILE A 51 -21.37 2.85 -13.74
N ASP A 52 -22.18 2.73 -14.80
CA ASP A 52 -23.25 1.72 -14.87
C ASP A 52 -22.67 0.30 -14.81
N ARG A 53 -21.58 0.05 -15.54
CA ARG A 53 -20.89 -1.24 -15.51
C ARG A 53 -20.25 -1.53 -14.17
N LEU A 54 -19.63 -0.53 -13.52
CA LEU A 54 -19.08 -0.69 -12.18
C LEU A 54 -20.15 -1.18 -11.20
N ASN A 55 -21.34 -0.57 -11.25
CA ASN A 55 -22.46 -0.89 -10.37
C ASN A 55 -23.06 -2.27 -10.64
N ASP A 56 -23.11 -2.69 -11.92
CA ASP A 56 -23.70 -3.96 -12.32
C ASP A 56 -22.71 -5.14 -12.17
N GLU A 57 -21.42 -4.91 -12.35
CA GLU A 57 -20.37 -5.93 -12.27
C GLU A 57 -19.83 -6.04 -10.83
N THR A 58 -20.36 -6.97 -10.02
CA THR A 58 -19.98 -7.13 -8.59
C THR A 58 -18.47 -7.25 -8.34
N VAL A 59 -17.76 -7.99 -9.20
CA VAL A 59 -16.30 -8.15 -9.08
C VAL A 59 -15.59 -6.82 -9.34
N TRP A 60 -16.05 -6.05 -10.32
CA TRP A 60 -15.49 -4.73 -10.59
C TRP A 60 -15.67 -3.79 -9.40
N SER A 61 -16.86 -3.71 -8.83
CA SER A 61 -17.10 -2.93 -7.60
C SER A 61 -16.08 -3.25 -6.50
N ILE A 62 -15.84 -4.53 -6.21
CA ILE A 62 -14.87 -4.95 -5.17
C ILE A 62 -13.44 -4.57 -5.54
N VAL A 63 -13.04 -4.78 -6.81
CA VAL A 63 -11.70 -4.43 -7.27
C VAL A 63 -11.50 -2.90 -7.25
N HIS A 64 -12.56 -2.11 -7.47
CA HIS A 64 -12.54 -0.66 -7.33
C HIS A 64 -12.32 -0.23 -5.87
N ASP A 65 -12.98 -0.87 -4.90
CA ASP A 65 -12.72 -0.62 -3.47
C ASP A 65 -11.25 -0.91 -3.11
N MET A 66 -10.65 -1.97 -3.68
CA MET A 66 -9.23 -2.28 -3.52
C MET A 66 -8.33 -1.19 -4.11
N TYR A 67 -8.71 -0.63 -5.27
CA TYR A 67 -8.05 0.52 -5.87
C TYR A 67 -8.10 1.75 -4.97
N GLU A 68 -9.27 2.10 -4.42
CA GLU A 68 -9.42 3.26 -3.54
C GLU A 68 -8.51 3.13 -2.30
N LYS A 69 -8.45 1.94 -1.72
CA LYS A 69 -7.52 1.66 -0.60
C LYS A 69 -6.05 1.79 -1.01
N CYS A 70 -5.68 1.34 -2.21
CA CYS A 70 -4.34 1.53 -2.73
C CYS A 70 -3.97 3.02 -2.86
N TYR A 71 -4.90 3.84 -3.35
CA TYR A 71 -4.73 5.30 -3.42
C TYR A 71 -4.60 5.92 -2.02
N GLU A 72 -5.46 5.55 -1.07
CA GLU A 72 -5.40 6.02 0.32
C GLU A 72 -4.05 5.70 0.98
N PHE A 73 -3.56 4.47 0.87
CA PHE A 73 -2.27 4.09 1.46
C PHE A 73 -1.08 4.81 0.80
N THR A 74 -1.11 4.96 -0.53
CA THR A 74 -0.05 5.65 -1.27
C THR A 74 0.01 7.13 -0.90
N GLY A 75 -1.15 7.80 -0.86
CA GLY A 75 -1.23 9.18 -0.41
C GLY A 75 -0.92 9.33 1.08
N GLY A 76 -1.32 8.38 1.91
CA GLY A 76 -0.97 8.34 3.34
C GLY A 76 0.53 8.23 3.60
N ALA A 77 1.23 7.42 2.81
CA ALA A 77 2.69 7.30 2.89
C ALA A 77 3.39 8.63 2.58
N LEU A 78 2.97 9.33 1.52
CA LEU A 78 3.52 10.65 1.20
C LEU A 78 3.13 11.71 2.25
N ALA A 79 1.89 11.70 2.73
CA ALA A 79 1.41 12.65 3.75
C ALA A 79 2.19 12.52 5.06
N THR A 80 2.41 11.30 5.54
CA THR A 80 3.21 11.03 6.74
C THR A 80 4.68 11.40 6.56
N PHE A 81 5.23 11.22 5.35
CA PHE A 81 6.56 11.71 5.01
C PHE A 81 6.65 13.24 5.07
N ILE A 82 5.67 13.95 4.51
CA ILE A 82 5.62 15.43 4.48
C ILE A 82 5.65 16.03 5.89
N ILE A 83 4.95 15.42 6.85
CA ILE A 83 4.95 15.86 8.26
C ILE A 83 6.14 15.33 9.06
N SER A 84 7.17 14.82 8.37
CA SER A 84 8.42 14.29 8.94
C SER A 84 8.24 13.07 9.86
N HIS A 85 7.16 12.30 9.70
CA HIS A 85 6.94 11.06 10.44
C HIS A 85 7.48 9.85 9.64
N ILE A 86 8.79 9.87 9.41
CA ILE A 86 9.50 9.03 8.43
C ILE A 86 9.25 7.52 8.62
N ALA A 87 9.39 6.99 9.83
CA ALA A 87 9.16 5.57 10.10
C ALA A 87 7.72 5.13 9.80
N SER A 88 6.73 6.01 10.03
CA SER A 88 5.34 5.71 9.65
C SER A 88 5.12 5.79 8.16
N ALA A 89 5.83 6.68 7.46
CA ALA A 89 5.80 6.72 6.01
C ALA A 89 6.29 5.39 5.42
N GLU A 90 7.36 4.81 5.96
CA GLU A 90 7.87 3.51 5.51
C GLU A 90 6.90 2.35 5.81
N ALA A 91 6.32 2.33 7.02
CA ALA A 91 5.29 1.34 7.35
C ALA A 91 4.06 1.45 6.42
N LEU A 92 3.67 2.66 6.03
CA LEU A 92 2.62 2.89 5.04
C LEU A 92 3.06 2.56 3.62
N CYS A 93 4.33 2.79 3.24
CA CYS A 93 4.88 2.33 1.96
C CYS A 93 4.75 0.82 1.81
N ARG A 94 5.06 0.05 2.87
CA ARG A 94 4.84 -1.41 2.88
C ARG A 94 3.39 -1.75 2.53
N THR A 95 2.46 -1.07 3.19
CA THR A 95 1.02 -1.31 3.03
C THR A 95 0.54 -0.90 1.63
N ALA A 96 1.05 0.23 1.12
CA ALA A 96 0.77 0.72 -0.23
C ALA A 96 1.26 -0.25 -1.31
N VAL A 97 2.50 -0.73 -1.20
CA VAL A 97 3.07 -1.73 -2.12
C VAL A 97 2.29 -3.05 -2.03
N GLU A 98 1.95 -3.52 -0.83
CA GLU A 98 1.14 -4.75 -0.68
C GLU A 98 -0.25 -4.57 -1.31
N SER A 99 -0.90 -3.43 -1.10
CA SER A 99 -2.20 -3.11 -1.68
C SER A 99 -2.14 -3.08 -3.22
N ALA A 100 -1.12 -2.42 -3.77
CA ALA A 100 -0.89 -2.37 -5.21
C ALA A 100 -0.67 -3.77 -5.80
N VAL A 101 0.15 -4.60 -5.15
CA VAL A 101 0.38 -5.99 -5.60
C VAL A 101 -0.88 -6.84 -5.50
N ASN A 102 -1.67 -6.68 -4.44
CA ASN A 102 -2.95 -7.36 -4.32
C ASN A 102 -3.90 -6.95 -5.44
N LEU A 103 -3.98 -5.65 -5.77
CA LEU A 103 -4.78 -5.12 -6.87
C LEU A 103 -4.32 -5.68 -8.21
N GLN A 104 -3.01 -5.67 -8.50
CA GLN A 104 -2.45 -6.27 -9.71
C GLN A 104 -2.78 -7.76 -9.80
N TYR A 105 -2.62 -8.49 -8.70
CA TYR A 105 -2.86 -9.92 -8.64
C TYR A 105 -4.33 -10.27 -8.91
N VAL A 106 -5.29 -9.61 -8.26
CA VAL A 106 -6.72 -9.88 -8.51
C VAL A 106 -7.14 -9.54 -9.93
N THR A 107 -6.44 -8.61 -10.56
CA THR A 107 -6.74 -8.12 -11.89
C THR A 107 -6.20 -9.04 -13.00
N ILE A 108 -5.16 -9.83 -12.73
CA ILE A 108 -4.54 -10.71 -13.73
C ILE A 108 -5.24 -12.08 -13.75
N GLY A 109 -5.65 -12.51 -14.94
CA GLY A 109 -6.25 -13.83 -15.15
C GLY A 109 -7.71 -13.92 -14.68
N ASP A 110 -8.01 -14.93 -13.87
CA ASP A 110 -9.34 -15.20 -13.29
C ASP A 110 -9.59 -14.28 -12.07
N ASP A 111 -10.19 -13.13 -12.34
CA ASP A 111 -10.54 -12.12 -11.35
C ASP A 111 -11.63 -12.58 -10.40
N ILE A 112 -12.64 -13.31 -10.89
CA ILE A 112 -13.69 -13.88 -10.04
C ILE A 112 -13.07 -14.80 -8.98
N GLY A 113 -12.27 -15.78 -9.42
CA GLY A 113 -11.60 -16.72 -8.53
C GLY A 113 -10.61 -16.04 -7.58
N ASN A 114 -9.88 -15.03 -8.05
CA ASN A 114 -8.92 -14.30 -7.22
C ASN A 114 -9.59 -13.43 -6.15
N VAL A 115 -10.66 -12.71 -6.48
CA VAL A 115 -11.43 -11.90 -5.52
C VAL A 115 -12.12 -12.79 -4.49
N LEU A 116 -12.74 -13.90 -4.93
CA LEU A 116 -13.31 -14.87 -4.00
C LEU A 116 -12.24 -15.49 -3.10
N GLY A 117 -11.06 -15.80 -3.63
CA GLY A 117 -9.92 -16.27 -2.86
C GLY A 117 -9.48 -15.26 -1.79
N TYR A 118 -9.38 -13.98 -2.15
CA TYR A 118 -9.04 -12.88 -1.23
C TYR A 118 -10.01 -12.80 -0.04
N LEU A 119 -11.31 -12.77 -0.33
CA LEU A 119 -12.36 -12.65 0.70
C LEU A 119 -12.45 -13.91 1.57
N ARG A 120 -12.30 -15.10 0.99
CA ARG A 120 -12.27 -16.38 1.71
C ARG A 120 -11.09 -16.47 2.66
N GLU A 121 -9.91 -16.07 2.22
CA GLU A 121 -8.70 -16.12 3.04
C GLU A 121 -8.81 -15.20 4.26
N TYR A 122 -9.45 -14.03 4.11
CA TYR A 122 -9.76 -13.17 5.24
C TYR A 122 -10.61 -13.91 6.29
N ILE A 123 -11.75 -14.50 5.88
CA ILE A 123 -12.63 -15.23 6.80
C ILE A 123 -11.89 -16.42 7.45
N ALA A 124 -11.11 -17.18 6.67
CA ALA A 124 -10.35 -18.32 7.17
C ALA A 124 -9.28 -17.90 8.19
N THR A 125 -8.58 -16.80 7.92
CA THR A 125 -7.58 -16.21 8.82
C THR A 125 -8.21 -15.74 10.12
N GLU A 126 -9.33 -15.02 10.06
CA GLU A 126 -10.04 -14.55 11.25
C GLU A 126 -10.53 -15.72 12.13
N ARG A 127 -11.09 -16.78 11.52
CA ARG A 127 -11.47 -17.99 12.26
C ARG A 127 -10.25 -18.67 12.91
N LYS A 128 -9.10 -18.69 12.24
CA LYS A 128 -7.84 -19.23 12.80
C LYS A 128 -7.37 -18.39 14.00
N GLN A 129 -7.43 -17.07 13.91
CA GLN A 129 -7.10 -16.17 15.01
C GLN A 129 -8.05 -16.35 16.19
N ASN A 130 -9.36 -16.50 15.96
CA ASN A 130 -10.34 -16.77 17.01
C ASN A 130 -10.04 -18.08 17.77
N ARG A 131 -9.63 -19.15 17.06
CA ARG A 131 -9.17 -20.39 17.71
C ARG A 131 -7.92 -20.18 18.54
N ALA A 132 -6.93 -19.43 18.03
CA ALA A 132 -5.72 -19.12 18.78
C ALA A 132 -6.00 -18.24 20.02
N TRP A 133 -6.95 -17.32 19.91
CA TRP A 133 -7.43 -16.49 21.01
C TRP A 133 -8.09 -17.35 22.08
N LEU A 134 -9.01 -18.24 21.71
CA LEU A 134 -9.65 -19.18 22.63
C LEU A 134 -8.60 -20.02 23.38
N ASN A 135 -7.65 -20.60 22.65
CA ASN A 135 -6.57 -21.40 23.25
C ASN A 135 -5.74 -20.61 24.27
N SER A 136 -5.54 -19.31 24.04
CA SER A 136 -4.79 -18.45 24.95
C SER A 136 -5.57 -18.13 26.22
N VAL A 137 -6.88 -17.91 26.09
CA VAL A 137 -7.79 -17.64 27.21
C VAL A 137 -8.03 -18.88 28.07
N GLU A 138 -8.04 -20.07 27.47
CA GLU A 138 -8.29 -21.31 28.20
C GLU A 138 -7.13 -21.78 29.09
N LYS A 139 -5.94 -21.18 28.94
CA LYS A 139 -4.77 -21.52 29.76
C LYS A 139 -5.07 -21.45 31.27
N PRO A 140 -4.47 -22.36 32.07
CA PRO A 140 -4.56 -22.28 33.53
C PRO A 140 -4.06 -20.91 34.03
N GLY A 141 -4.77 -20.32 35.00
CA GLY A 141 -4.44 -19.01 35.56
C GLY A 141 -5.45 -17.90 35.25
N ASN A 142 -6.23 -18.04 34.19
CA ASN A 142 -7.35 -17.13 33.90
C ASN A 142 -8.58 -17.50 34.73
N SER A 143 -9.25 -16.50 35.32
CA SER A 143 -10.49 -16.71 36.07
C SER A 143 -11.65 -17.07 35.15
N GLU A 144 -12.64 -17.82 35.67
CA GLU A 144 -13.79 -18.25 34.85
C GLU A 144 -14.60 -17.07 34.30
N HIS A 145 -14.65 -15.96 35.04
CA HIS A 145 -15.26 -14.72 34.55
C HIS A 145 -14.58 -14.19 33.28
N ILE A 146 -13.24 -14.13 33.26
CA ILE A 146 -12.47 -13.69 32.10
C ILE A 146 -12.67 -14.67 30.94
N LYS A 147 -12.62 -15.98 31.21
CA LYS A 147 -12.87 -17.00 30.20
C LYS A 147 -14.23 -16.83 29.53
N LYS A 148 -15.29 -16.71 30.34
CA LYS A 148 -16.65 -16.51 29.84
C LYS A 148 -16.76 -15.25 28.97
N TYR A 149 -16.25 -14.12 29.45
CA TYR A 149 -16.26 -12.85 28.71
C TYR A 149 -15.66 -13.01 27.30
N HIS A 150 -14.48 -13.62 27.20
CA HIS A 150 -13.81 -13.81 25.91
C HIS A 150 -14.50 -14.85 25.02
N ARG A 151 -15.05 -15.93 25.58
CA ARG A 151 -15.86 -16.90 24.82
C ARG A 151 -17.05 -16.22 24.15
N ASP A 152 -17.73 -15.32 24.87
CA ASP A 152 -18.87 -14.59 24.33
C ASP A 152 -18.45 -13.66 23.17
N LEU A 153 -17.33 -12.95 23.30
CA LEU A 153 -16.76 -12.13 22.22
C LEU A 153 -16.39 -12.95 20.99
N ILE A 154 -15.72 -14.09 21.17
CA ILE A 154 -15.33 -15.00 20.09
C ILE A 154 -16.58 -15.53 19.39
N THR A 155 -17.59 -15.96 20.14
CA THR A 155 -18.86 -16.47 19.60
C THR A 155 -19.60 -15.40 18.79
N ASN A 156 -19.56 -14.14 19.21
CA ASN A 156 -20.15 -13.02 18.45
C ASN A 156 -19.38 -12.74 17.17
N LYS A 157 -18.04 -12.81 17.22
CA LYS A 157 -17.19 -12.62 16.04
C LYS A 157 -17.38 -13.75 15.02
N ASP A 158 -17.44 -15.00 15.47
CA ASP A 158 -17.71 -16.15 14.58
C ASP A 158 -19.08 -16.02 13.90
N ARG A 159 -20.13 -15.61 14.62
CA ARG A 159 -21.45 -15.31 14.03
C ARG A 159 -21.40 -14.20 12.97
N SER A 160 -20.55 -13.19 13.18
CA SER A 160 -20.36 -12.11 12.21
C SER A 160 -19.67 -12.62 10.94
N LEU A 161 -18.67 -13.49 11.08
CA LEU A 161 -17.98 -14.14 9.96
C LEU A 161 -18.95 -15.03 9.15
N ASP A 162 -19.84 -15.77 9.82
CA ASP A 162 -20.88 -16.57 9.14
C ASP A 162 -21.87 -15.69 8.36
N SER A 163 -22.21 -14.52 8.91
CA SER A 163 -23.05 -13.53 8.24
C SER A 163 -22.37 -12.97 6.99
N TYR A 164 -21.07 -12.64 7.06
CA TYR A 164 -20.30 -12.20 5.90
C TYR A 164 -20.26 -13.27 4.82
N GLU A 165 -19.95 -14.52 5.18
CA GLU A 165 -19.90 -15.63 4.24
C GLU A 165 -21.26 -15.85 3.53
N SER A 166 -22.36 -15.73 4.28
CA SER A 166 -23.72 -15.83 3.74
C SER A 166 -24.05 -14.65 2.81
N SER A 167 -23.61 -13.45 3.16
CA SER A 167 -23.82 -12.24 2.37
C SER A 167 -23.04 -12.29 1.06
N LEU A 168 -21.81 -12.83 1.07
CA LEU A 168 -21.02 -13.08 -0.13
C LEU A 168 -21.72 -14.06 -1.07
N ARG A 169 -22.25 -15.18 -0.56
CA ARG A 169 -23.04 -16.13 -1.38
C ARG A 169 -24.20 -15.44 -2.10
N ILE A 170 -24.96 -14.61 -1.37
CA ILE A 170 -26.10 -13.87 -1.93
C ILE A 170 -25.63 -12.86 -2.98
N ALA A 171 -24.62 -12.05 -2.66
CA ALA A 171 -24.12 -10.99 -3.54
C ALA A 171 -23.59 -11.55 -4.87
N PHE A 172 -22.80 -12.63 -4.82
CA PHE A 172 -22.27 -13.26 -6.04
C PHE A 172 -23.35 -14.01 -6.83
N ALA A 173 -24.34 -14.61 -6.17
CA ALA A 173 -25.45 -15.29 -6.85
C ALA A 173 -26.32 -14.32 -7.67
N ILE A 174 -26.47 -13.06 -7.25
CA ILE A 174 -27.16 -12.02 -8.04
C ILE A 174 -26.49 -11.85 -9.42
N SER A 175 -25.16 -11.98 -9.46
CA SER A 175 -24.35 -11.87 -10.67
C SER A 175 -24.11 -13.22 -11.37
N GLY A 176 -24.86 -14.26 -10.99
CA GLY A 176 -24.77 -15.59 -11.58
C GLY A 176 -23.48 -16.35 -11.24
N ILE A 177 -22.76 -15.94 -10.19
CA ILE A 177 -21.53 -16.58 -9.74
C ILE A 177 -21.84 -17.47 -8.52
N ASP A 178 -21.57 -18.77 -8.63
CA ASP A 178 -21.67 -19.67 -7.49
C ASP A 178 -20.42 -19.54 -6.62
N TYR A 179 -20.57 -18.90 -5.46
CA TYR A 179 -19.50 -18.73 -4.48
C TYR A 179 -18.81 -20.07 -4.13
N ASP A 180 -19.56 -21.17 -3.99
CA ASP A 180 -19.03 -22.44 -3.49
C ASP A 180 -18.28 -23.25 -4.57
N GLU A 181 -18.50 -22.97 -5.87
CA GLU A 181 -17.78 -23.61 -6.99
C GLU A 181 -16.36 -23.07 -7.22
N TYR A 182 -16.01 -21.92 -6.63
CA TYR A 182 -14.68 -21.31 -6.76
C TYR A 182 -13.86 -21.54 -5.48
N PRO A 183 -13.12 -22.65 -5.34
CA PRO A 183 -12.28 -22.92 -4.17
C PRO A 183 -11.00 -22.06 -4.12
N GLY A 184 -10.97 -20.93 -4.84
CA GLY A 184 -9.79 -20.10 -5.08
C GLY A 184 -8.91 -19.97 -3.84
N SER A 185 -7.61 -20.25 -3.99
CA SER A 185 -6.62 -20.05 -2.93
C SER A 185 -6.05 -18.65 -3.03
N TRP A 186 -5.92 -17.95 -1.91
CA TRP A 186 -5.14 -16.71 -1.85
C TRP A 186 -3.67 -17.04 -1.61
N PRO A 187 -2.79 -16.91 -2.62
CA PRO A 187 -1.38 -17.25 -2.46
C PRO A 187 -0.69 -16.30 -1.48
N ASN A 188 0.43 -16.72 -0.90
CA ASN A 188 1.20 -15.85 -0.01
C ASN A 188 1.78 -14.64 -0.79
N ILE A 189 2.25 -13.62 -0.07
CA ILE A 189 2.70 -12.36 -0.71
C ILE A 189 3.83 -12.59 -1.73
N PHE A 190 4.80 -13.46 -1.45
CA PHE A 190 5.88 -13.76 -2.40
C PHE A 190 5.34 -14.37 -3.69
N GLU A 191 4.43 -15.34 -3.57
CA GLU A 191 3.77 -15.95 -4.73
C GLU A 191 2.94 -14.93 -5.52
N ARG A 192 2.31 -13.95 -4.87
CA ARG A 192 1.62 -12.86 -5.56
C ARG A 192 2.60 -12.03 -6.40
N PHE A 193 3.73 -11.62 -5.82
CA PHE A 193 4.80 -10.93 -6.55
C PHE A 193 5.33 -11.75 -7.73
N SER A 194 5.51 -13.06 -7.55
CA SER A 194 5.95 -13.97 -8.62
C SER A 194 4.94 -14.04 -9.75
N LYS A 195 3.65 -14.21 -9.43
CA LYS A 195 2.58 -14.30 -10.43
C LYS A 195 2.35 -13.02 -11.22
N ILE A 196 2.65 -11.84 -10.66
CA ILE A 196 2.63 -10.57 -11.40
C ILE A 196 3.96 -10.26 -12.11
N GLY A 197 4.94 -11.17 -12.07
CA GLY A 197 6.23 -11.01 -12.74
C GLY A 197 7.20 -10.04 -12.06
N ASN A 198 7.02 -9.76 -10.76
CA ASN A 198 7.79 -8.73 -10.03
C ASN A 198 8.57 -9.29 -8.83
N GLU A 199 9.16 -10.48 -8.98
CA GLU A 199 9.93 -11.14 -7.90
C GLU A 199 11.12 -10.33 -7.39
N ILE A 200 11.74 -9.53 -8.26
CA ILE A 200 12.88 -8.69 -7.89
C ILE A 200 12.43 -7.66 -6.85
N ALA A 201 11.32 -6.96 -7.11
CA ALA A 201 10.84 -5.95 -6.18
C ALA A 201 10.35 -6.54 -4.85
N TYR A 202 9.90 -7.81 -4.82
CA TYR A 202 9.68 -8.48 -3.54
C TYR A 202 10.96 -8.49 -2.69
N ARG A 203 12.10 -8.85 -3.29
CA ARG A 203 13.37 -8.99 -2.56
C ARG A 203 14.03 -7.65 -2.26
N THR A 204 13.85 -6.64 -3.11
CA THR A 204 14.56 -5.36 -2.99
C THR A 204 13.74 -4.25 -2.33
N VAL A 205 12.41 -4.28 -2.48
CA VAL A 205 11.51 -3.23 -1.96
C VAL A 205 10.69 -3.78 -0.80
N TYR A 206 9.87 -4.80 -1.06
CA TYR A 206 8.91 -5.29 -0.07
C TYR A 206 9.59 -5.90 1.16
N ALA A 207 10.63 -6.72 0.97
CA ALA A 207 11.39 -7.31 2.07
C ALA A 207 12.09 -6.24 2.93
N ALA A 208 12.65 -5.19 2.31
CA ALA A 208 13.27 -4.08 3.03
C ALA A 208 12.23 -3.32 3.87
N LEU A 209 11.09 -2.97 3.28
CA LEU A 209 9.98 -2.31 3.98
C LEU A 209 9.38 -3.16 5.11
N CYS A 210 9.42 -4.50 4.98
CA CYS A 210 8.99 -5.40 6.03
C CYS A 210 9.94 -5.39 7.23
N SER A 211 11.26 -5.25 7.01
CA SER A 211 12.25 -5.07 8.07
C SER A 211 12.01 -3.76 8.83
N GLN A 212 11.82 -2.67 8.08
CA GLN A 212 11.64 -1.31 8.60
C GLN A 212 10.41 -1.17 9.51
N ALA A 213 9.31 -1.86 9.20
CA ALA A 213 8.12 -1.87 10.04
C ALA A 213 8.31 -2.51 11.44
N HIS A 214 9.48 -3.12 11.73
CA HIS A 214 9.75 -3.88 12.94
C HIS A 214 10.95 -3.36 13.78
N ASN A 215 11.24 -2.06 13.69
CA ASN A 215 12.42 -1.43 14.30
C ASN A 215 13.72 -2.02 13.73
N ASP A 216 14.01 -1.69 12.47
CA ASP A 216 15.13 -2.29 11.73
C ASP A 216 16.43 -2.30 12.55
N PRO A 217 16.98 -3.48 12.86
CA PRO A 217 18.25 -3.59 13.57
C PRO A 217 19.40 -2.87 12.85
N GLU A 218 19.36 -2.76 11.52
CA GLU A 218 20.37 -2.04 10.75
C GLU A 218 20.42 -0.56 11.11
N ASP A 219 19.27 0.10 11.19
CA ASP A 219 19.18 1.52 11.59
C ASP A 219 19.63 1.73 13.03
N ILE A 220 19.27 0.81 13.93
CA ILE A 220 19.70 0.86 15.33
C ILE A 220 21.23 0.73 15.43
N LEU A 221 21.83 -0.17 14.65
CA LEU A 221 23.28 -0.37 14.59
C LEU A 221 23.97 0.84 13.97
N ASN A 222 23.47 1.39 12.87
CA ASN A 222 24.03 2.58 12.23
C ASN A 222 24.02 3.78 13.18
N ASN A 223 22.91 3.99 13.89
CA ASN A 223 22.81 5.03 14.92
C ASN A 223 23.74 4.78 16.12
N LEU A 224 23.97 3.52 16.50
CA LEU A 224 24.94 3.18 17.55
C LEU A 224 26.37 3.48 17.10
N ILE A 225 26.74 3.07 15.89
CA ILE A 225 28.08 3.28 15.31
C ILE A 225 28.37 4.78 15.16
N ALA A 226 27.42 5.54 14.61
CA ALA A 226 27.56 6.98 14.43
C ALA A 226 27.83 7.68 15.79
N ARG A 227 27.01 7.38 16.81
CA ARG A 227 27.20 7.93 18.17
C ARG A 227 28.51 7.49 18.81
N ALA A 228 28.87 6.21 18.67
CA ALA A 228 30.11 5.67 19.24
C ALA A 228 31.36 6.30 18.61
N SER A 229 31.29 6.68 17.33
CA SER A 229 32.39 7.31 16.61
C SER A 229 32.65 8.77 17.01
N SER A 230 31.71 9.43 17.72
CA SER A 230 31.72 10.87 18.00
C SER A 230 31.93 11.76 16.76
N ASN A 231 31.64 11.23 15.57
CA ASN A 231 31.80 11.92 14.29
C ASN A 231 30.46 12.51 13.88
N THR A 232 30.32 13.83 14.02
CA THR A 232 29.11 14.57 13.66
C THR A 232 28.79 14.52 12.16
N THR A 233 29.79 14.28 11.31
CA THR A 233 29.59 14.03 9.87
C THR A 233 28.89 12.71 9.63
N SER A 234 29.24 11.65 10.37
CA SER A 234 28.58 10.34 10.27
C SER A 234 27.12 10.39 10.69
N GLU A 235 26.78 11.11 11.77
CA GLU A 235 25.39 11.28 12.19
C GLU A 235 24.54 12.00 11.14
N LYS A 236 25.07 13.06 10.52
CA LYS A 236 24.39 13.76 9.43
C LYS A 236 24.24 12.89 8.18
N ALA A 237 25.25 12.10 7.85
CA ALA A 237 25.20 11.18 6.71
C ALA A 237 24.08 10.15 6.91
N VAL A 238 23.96 9.54 8.09
CA VAL A 238 22.88 8.61 8.43
C VAL A 238 21.51 9.29 8.30
N GLN A 239 21.33 10.51 8.81
CA GLN A 239 20.06 11.23 8.70
C GLN A 239 19.66 11.51 7.24
N ILE A 240 20.62 11.90 6.39
CA ILE A 240 20.37 12.16 4.97
C ILE A 240 20.06 10.86 4.23
N GLU A 241 20.77 9.78 4.55
CA GLU A 241 20.53 8.46 3.98
C GLU A 241 19.14 7.94 4.34
N THR A 242 18.75 8.00 5.61
CA THR A 242 17.39 7.65 6.05
C THR A 242 16.35 8.48 5.29
N TYR A 243 16.50 9.81 5.26
CA TYR A 243 15.56 10.67 4.53
C TYR A 243 15.43 10.29 3.04
N ALA A 244 16.56 10.10 2.37
CA ALA A 244 16.60 9.76 0.95
C ALA A 244 16.03 8.36 0.67
N PHE A 245 16.33 7.39 1.55
CA PHE A 245 15.78 6.05 1.47
C PHE A 245 14.27 6.04 1.62
N SER A 246 13.73 6.69 2.66
CA SER A 246 12.29 6.73 2.88
C SER A 246 11.56 7.45 1.75
N LEU A 247 12.12 8.55 1.24
CA LEU A 247 11.55 9.23 0.07
C LEU A 247 11.57 8.33 -1.16
N ASN A 248 12.67 7.60 -1.39
CA ASN A 248 12.76 6.63 -2.47
C ASN A 248 11.71 5.51 -2.33
N MET A 249 11.41 5.06 -1.10
CA MET A 249 10.34 4.10 -0.85
C MET A 249 8.95 4.67 -1.14
N VAL A 250 8.70 5.94 -0.82
CA VAL A 250 7.44 6.64 -1.18
C VAL A 250 7.29 6.72 -2.70
N LEU A 251 8.33 7.16 -3.42
CA LEU A 251 8.31 7.23 -4.89
C LEU A 251 8.12 5.85 -5.53
N THR A 252 8.76 4.82 -4.98
CA THR A 252 8.59 3.44 -5.44
C THR A 252 7.16 2.95 -5.21
N SER A 253 6.57 3.24 -4.05
CA SER A 253 5.16 2.89 -3.75
C SER A 253 4.19 3.57 -4.72
N MET A 254 4.46 4.82 -5.08
CA MET A 254 3.71 5.55 -6.11
C MET A 254 3.82 4.86 -7.48
N MET A 255 5.00 4.38 -7.88
CA MET A 255 5.14 3.63 -9.15
C MET A 255 4.29 2.36 -9.16
N PHE A 256 4.31 1.59 -8.06
CA PHE A 256 3.44 0.42 -7.89
C PHE A 256 1.95 0.77 -8.01
N TYR A 257 1.54 1.89 -7.43
CA TYR A 257 0.17 2.39 -7.53
C TYR A 257 -0.22 2.75 -8.98
N ILE A 258 0.65 3.42 -9.74
CA ILE A 258 0.39 3.77 -11.15
C ILE A 258 0.23 2.50 -11.99
N GLU A 259 1.13 1.52 -11.85
CA GLU A 259 1.05 0.24 -12.55
C GLU A 259 -0.21 -0.53 -12.20
N ALA A 260 -0.54 -0.60 -10.91
CA ALA A 260 -1.74 -1.29 -10.43
C ALA A 260 -3.01 -0.64 -10.96
N SER A 261 -3.05 0.69 -11.02
CA SER A 261 -4.17 1.45 -11.58
C SER A 261 -4.35 1.20 -13.08
N ALA A 262 -3.25 1.15 -13.84
CA ALA A 262 -3.29 0.86 -15.27
C ALA A 262 -3.79 -0.56 -15.55
N LEU A 263 -3.28 -1.55 -14.80
CA LEU A 263 -3.74 -2.94 -14.92
C LEU A 263 -5.21 -3.06 -14.55
N TYR A 264 -5.62 -2.47 -13.42
CA TYR A 264 -7.00 -2.46 -12.93
C TYR A 264 -7.97 -2.03 -14.03
N LEU A 265 -7.76 -0.84 -14.61
CA LEU A 265 -8.61 -0.33 -15.68
C LEU A 265 -8.51 -1.18 -16.96
N GLY A 266 -7.30 -1.64 -17.31
CA GLY A 266 -7.07 -2.47 -18.48
C GLY A 266 -7.86 -3.78 -18.46
N LYS A 267 -8.04 -4.40 -17.30
CA LYS A 267 -8.86 -5.63 -17.13
C LYS A 267 -10.31 -5.44 -17.55
N TYR A 268 -10.86 -4.22 -17.37
CA TYR A 268 -12.23 -3.89 -17.77
C TYR A 268 -12.32 -3.29 -19.18
N ASN A 269 -11.28 -3.52 -20.00
CA ASN A 269 -11.14 -3.08 -21.40
C ASN A 269 -11.17 -1.55 -21.58
N ILE A 270 -10.66 -0.81 -20.59
CA ILE A 270 -10.51 0.64 -20.67
C ILE A 270 -9.11 0.96 -21.24
N GLU A 271 -9.04 1.82 -22.25
CA GLU A 271 -7.78 2.23 -22.87
C GLU A 271 -6.99 3.17 -21.93
N VAL A 272 -5.85 2.71 -21.41
CA VAL A 272 -5.05 3.44 -20.41
C VAL A 272 -3.70 3.95 -20.92
N ALA A 273 -3.16 3.34 -22.00
CA ALA A 273 -1.76 3.53 -22.40
C ALA A 273 -1.39 4.99 -22.66
N LYS A 274 -2.30 5.77 -23.29
CA LYS A 274 -2.07 7.19 -23.61
C LYS A 274 -1.92 8.06 -22.38
N THR A 275 -2.58 7.72 -21.27
CA THR A 275 -2.54 8.53 -20.04
C THR A 275 -1.54 7.99 -19.04
N PHE A 276 -1.44 6.68 -18.87
CA PHE A 276 -0.61 6.06 -17.82
C PHE A 276 0.86 5.92 -18.20
N ASN A 277 1.21 5.70 -19.47
CA ASN A 277 2.62 5.61 -19.87
C ASN A 277 3.41 6.90 -19.55
N PRO A 278 2.91 8.11 -19.88
CA PRO A 278 3.60 9.35 -19.50
C PRO A 278 3.72 9.54 -17.99
N LEU A 279 2.71 9.14 -17.21
CA LEU A 279 2.78 9.21 -15.74
C LEU A 279 3.85 8.29 -15.18
N PHE A 280 3.93 7.07 -15.72
CA PHE A 280 4.94 6.09 -15.33
C PHE A 280 6.36 6.54 -15.70
N GLU A 281 6.57 7.09 -16.90
CA GLU A 281 7.85 7.65 -17.33
C GLU A 281 8.30 8.81 -16.44
N ARG A 282 7.38 9.71 -16.09
CA ARG A 282 7.64 10.83 -15.15
C ARG A 282 8.03 10.30 -13.77
N ALA A 283 7.28 9.35 -13.21
CA ALA A 283 7.55 8.74 -11.91
C ALA A 283 8.91 8.02 -11.88
N SER A 284 9.23 7.29 -12.95
CA SER A 284 10.50 6.59 -13.11
C SER A 284 11.68 7.57 -13.15
N THR A 285 11.55 8.64 -13.94
CA THR A 285 12.57 9.69 -14.04
C THR A 285 12.80 10.36 -12.69
N LEU A 286 11.72 10.72 -11.99
CA LEU A 286 11.78 11.35 -10.68
C LEU A 286 12.53 10.49 -9.65
N THR A 287 12.26 9.18 -9.66
CA THR A 287 12.90 8.21 -8.76
C THR A 287 14.40 8.07 -9.06
N LEU A 288 14.77 7.97 -10.34
CA LEU A 288 16.17 7.88 -10.76
C LEU A 288 16.96 9.15 -10.43
N GLU A 289 16.36 10.32 -10.61
CA GLU A 289 16.97 11.60 -10.23
C GLU A 289 17.24 11.67 -8.72
N LEU A 290 16.28 11.26 -7.89
CA LEU A 290 16.46 11.22 -6.44
C LEU A 290 17.63 10.31 -6.07
N GLN A 291 17.65 9.08 -6.57
CA GLN A 291 18.69 8.09 -6.28
C GLN A 291 20.08 8.58 -6.70
N THR A 292 20.18 9.28 -7.82
CA THR A 292 21.44 9.85 -8.31
C THR A 292 21.90 11.01 -7.43
N SER A 293 20.99 11.93 -7.10
CA SER A 293 21.31 13.12 -6.31
C SER A 293 21.70 12.79 -4.87
N SER A 294 21.00 11.87 -4.20
CA SER A 294 21.26 11.49 -2.81
C SER A 294 22.63 10.82 -2.65
N ARG A 295 23.01 9.93 -3.58
CA ARG A 295 24.33 9.28 -3.59
C ARG A 295 25.46 10.29 -3.68
N LEU A 296 25.31 11.30 -4.53
CA LEU A 296 26.32 12.36 -4.68
C LEU A 296 26.44 13.19 -3.39
N THR A 297 25.32 13.54 -2.74
CA THR A 297 25.32 14.29 -1.49
C THR A 297 25.96 13.53 -0.33
N VAL A 298 25.67 12.24 -0.17
CA VAL A 298 26.29 11.40 0.87
C VAL A 298 27.79 11.24 0.59
N ALA A 299 28.19 10.98 -0.66
CA ALA A 299 29.59 10.85 -1.03
C ALA A 299 30.39 12.14 -0.78
N SER A 300 29.81 13.32 -1.05
CA SER A 300 30.49 14.59 -0.76
C SER A 300 30.67 14.83 0.74
N LEU A 301 29.68 14.47 1.57
CA LEU A 301 29.77 14.65 3.01
C LEU A 301 30.81 13.73 3.66
N LEU A 302 30.94 12.50 3.18
CA LEU A 302 31.92 11.55 3.70
C LEU A 302 33.37 11.82 3.24
N ALA A 303 33.54 12.71 2.25
CA ALA A 303 34.85 13.11 1.76
C ALA A 303 35.46 14.32 2.50
N GLU A 304 34.67 15.01 3.34
CA GLU A 304 35.06 16.13 4.20
C GLU A 304 35.56 15.66 5.58
#